data_AF-U1YFT1-F1
#
_entry.id   AF-U1YFT1-F1
#
_cell.length_a   1.000
_cell.length_b   1.000
_cell.length_c   1.000
_cell.angle_alpha   90.00
_cell.angle_beta   90.00
_cell.angle_gamma   90.00
#
_symmetry.space_group_name_H-M   'P 1'
#
loop_
_entity.id
_entity.type
_entity.pdbx_description
1 polymer ?
#
loop_
_entity_poly.entity_id
_entity_poly.type
_entity_poly.pdbx_seq_one_letter_code
_entity_poly.pdbx_strand_id
1 'polypeptide(L)'
;MPRLMKIKAAAISLPLLFPAMAHSQTQATAQQRTEEVANATQAQGRNPIALDAVDRLRANIWGLTDEEMLRAKTLLEGPRKAFSVENLSPIEALGIHATSEAERRKYAEMFARAFHADVERSLAWNRAFTEAMARLYPNEPVVNFSQIPPVPATVGAADTLNVPRTAIIETPAPGYTPLTQSVPAQGSAK
;
A
#
# COMPACT_ATOMS: atom_id res chain seq x y z
N MET A 1 -27.82 29.84 8.24
CA MET A 1 -27.30 30.97 9.07
C MET A 1 -27.70 30.71 10.51
N PRO A 2 -26.94 31.11 11.56
CA PRO A 2 -25.78 31.98 11.58
C PRO A 2 -24.56 31.46 12.40
N ARG A 3 -23.40 32.10 12.17
CA ARG A 3 -22.28 32.23 13.13
C ARG A 3 -22.77 32.98 14.37
N LEU A 4 -22.20 32.70 15.55
CA LEU A 4 -21.63 33.78 16.38
C LEU A 4 -20.74 33.24 17.51
N MET A 5 -19.47 33.60 17.42
CA MET A 5 -18.57 33.82 18.55
C MET A 5 -19.19 34.84 19.53
N LYS A 6 -18.71 34.83 20.78
CA LYS A 6 -18.22 35.97 21.59
C LYS A 6 -18.63 35.79 23.07
N ILE A 7 -17.70 35.52 24.01
CA ILE A 7 -16.70 36.42 24.63
C ILE A 7 -17.19 36.95 26.01
N LYS A 8 -16.25 36.94 26.98
CA LYS A 8 -16.13 37.71 28.24
C LYS A 8 -17.06 37.30 29.39
N ALA A 9 -16.55 36.80 30.53
CA ALA A 9 -15.59 37.33 31.51
C ALA A 9 -16.26 38.07 32.67
N ALA A 10 -15.63 37.94 33.84
CA ALA A 10 -15.83 38.66 35.10
C ALA A 10 -17.01 38.17 35.95
N ALA A 11 -16.94 38.06 37.27
CA ALA A 11 -15.88 38.14 38.28
C ALA A 11 -16.56 37.84 39.63
N ILE A 12 -15.77 37.81 40.72
CA ILE A 12 -16.08 38.36 42.06
C ILE A 12 -15.86 37.38 43.22
N SER A 13 -15.09 37.91 44.18
CA SER A 13 -15.00 37.60 45.62
C SER A 13 -14.12 36.44 46.07
N LEU A 14 -13.31 36.54 47.13
CA LEU A 14 -12.65 37.59 47.93
C LEU A 14 -11.72 36.79 48.88
N PRO A 15 -10.53 37.27 49.26
CA PRO A 15 -9.48 36.40 49.81
C PRO A 15 -9.66 36.12 51.31
N LEU A 16 -9.14 34.98 51.76
CA LEU A 16 -8.83 34.74 53.17
C LEU A 16 -7.31 34.61 53.34
N LEU A 17 -6.83 35.53 54.15
CA LEU A 17 -5.48 35.87 54.58
C LEU A 17 -4.98 34.90 55.66
N PHE A 18 -3.75 34.38 55.58
CA PHE A 18 -2.90 33.98 56.72
C PHE A 18 -1.42 33.86 56.27
N PRO A 19 -0.43 34.02 57.18
CA PRO A 19 0.75 34.86 56.96
C PRO A 19 2.07 34.07 56.82
N ALA A 20 3.12 34.86 56.61
CA ALA A 20 4.53 34.52 56.42
C ALA A 20 5.10 33.38 57.29
N MET A 21 5.81 32.46 56.60
CA MET A 21 6.95 31.73 57.14
C MET A 21 8.06 31.78 56.09
N ALA A 22 9.18 32.41 56.46
CA ALA A 22 10.40 32.36 55.70
C ALA A 22 10.93 30.92 55.65
N HIS A 23 11.24 30.42 54.45
CA HIS A 23 12.14 29.29 54.27
C HIS A 23 12.97 29.49 53.01
N SER A 24 14.27 29.66 53.25
CA SER A 24 15.34 29.71 52.27
C SER A 24 15.48 28.36 51.59
N GLN A 25 15.14 28.22 50.30
CA GLN A 25 15.58 27.09 49.47
C GLN A 25 15.82 27.53 48.03
N THR A 26 16.91 28.28 47.83
CA THR A 26 17.54 28.43 46.52
C THR A 26 18.69 27.43 46.46
N GLN A 27 18.43 26.17 46.10
CA GLN A 27 19.45 25.17 45.69
C GLN A 27 18.79 23.80 45.42
N ALA A 28 17.97 23.68 44.37
CA ALA A 28 17.54 22.35 43.88
C ALA A 28 17.27 22.30 42.38
N THR A 29 17.74 23.28 41.59
CA THR A 29 17.43 23.36 40.14
C THR A 29 18.67 23.33 39.25
N ALA A 30 19.88 23.30 39.82
CA ALA A 30 21.12 23.26 39.05
C ALA A 30 21.57 21.84 38.66
N GLN A 31 21.25 20.81 39.48
CA GLN A 31 21.73 19.45 39.24
C GLN A 31 20.90 18.67 38.22
N GLN A 32 19.57 18.90 38.14
CA GLN A 32 18.74 18.25 37.12
C GLN A 32 18.97 18.79 35.70
N ARG A 33 19.49 20.02 35.56
CA ARG A 33 19.76 20.61 34.24
C ARG A 33 20.99 20.00 33.56
N THR A 34 21.90 19.38 34.29
CA THR A 34 23.13 18.80 33.72
C THR A 34 22.89 17.41 33.12
N GLU A 35 21.96 16.63 33.69
CA GLU A 35 21.62 15.29 33.19
C GLU A 35 20.72 15.33 31.94
N GLU A 36 19.82 16.31 31.85
CA GLU A 36 18.95 16.51 30.67
C GLU A 36 19.75 17.00 29.44
N VAL A 37 20.79 17.80 29.65
CA VAL A 37 21.69 18.25 28.58
C VAL A 37 22.64 17.12 28.12
N ALA A 38 23.06 16.23 29.02
CA ALA A 38 23.89 15.08 28.66
C ALA A 38 23.15 14.06 27.77
N ASN A 39 21.88 13.76 28.07
CA ASN A 39 21.05 12.89 27.22
C ASN A 39 20.65 13.56 25.88
N ALA A 40 20.42 14.87 25.87
CA ALA A 40 20.17 15.61 24.63
C ALA A 40 21.40 15.65 23.71
N THR A 41 22.61 15.66 24.27
CA THR A 41 23.87 15.67 23.49
C THR A 41 24.18 14.28 22.89
N GLN A 42 23.76 13.19 23.53
CA GLN A 42 23.91 11.83 22.97
C GLN A 42 22.94 11.55 21.82
N ALA A 43 21.76 12.20 21.79
CA ALA A 43 20.83 12.14 20.67
C ALA A 43 21.32 12.91 19.42
N GLN A 44 22.24 13.87 19.60
CA GLN A 44 22.80 14.68 18.51
C GLN A 44 24.12 14.12 17.94
N GLY A 45 24.61 12.98 18.45
CA GLY A 45 25.84 12.32 18.01
C GLY A 45 25.66 11.20 16.98
N ARG A 46 24.42 10.87 16.55
CA ARG A 46 24.24 9.95 15.42
C ARG A 46 24.59 10.70 14.14
N ASN A 47 25.75 10.37 13.59
CA ASN A 47 26.08 10.73 12.22
C ASN A 47 24.94 10.18 11.33
N PRO A 48 24.09 11.03 10.69
CA PRO A 48 22.88 10.57 10.01
C PRO A 48 23.18 9.54 8.91
N ILE A 49 24.40 9.59 8.38
CA ILE A 49 24.86 8.74 7.30
C ILE A 49 25.38 7.38 7.80
N ALA A 50 25.61 7.17 9.11
CA ALA A 50 26.08 5.86 9.61
C ALA A 50 25.00 4.76 9.45
N LEU A 51 25.45 3.53 9.15
CA LEU A 51 24.56 2.36 9.06
C LEU A 51 24.10 1.90 10.44
N ASP A 52 22.79 1.83 10.62
CA ASP A 52 22.18 1.18 11.78
C ASP A 52 21.90 -0.32 11.55
N ALA A 53 21.23 -0.96 12.49
CA ALA A 53 20.89 -2.38 12.38
C ALA A 53 19.85 -2.67 11.27
N VAL A 54 18.94 -1.74 11.02
CA VAL A 54 17.91 -1.87 9.98
C VAL A 54 18.55 -1.71 8.61
N ASP A 55 19.50 -0.79 8.46
CA ASP A 55 20.25 -0.61 7.22
C ASP A 55 21.06 -1.87 6.88
N ARG A 56 21.76 -2.46 7.85
CA ARG A 56 22.48 -3.73 7.67
C ARG A 56 21.55 -4.89 7.34
N LEU A 57 20.37 -4.96 7.96
CA LEU A 57 19.36 -5.96 7.60
C LEU A 57 18.90 -5.78 6.14
N ARG A 58 18.60 -4.55 5.73
CA ARG A 58 18.26 -4.23 4.34
C ARG A 58 19.39 -4.58 3.38
N ALA A 59 20.65 -4.38 3.78
CA ALA A 59 21.81 -4.71 2.96
C ALA A 59 21.85 -6.21 2.70
N ASN A 60 21.67 -7.02 3.75
CA ASN A 60 21.57 -8.47 3.63
C ASN A 60 20.41 -8.92 2.74
N ILE A 61 19.22 -8.31 2.87
CA ILE A 61 18.05 -8.64 2.04
C ILE A 61 18.34 -8.41 0.55
N TRP A 62 19.01 -7.30 0.23
CA TRP A 62 19.37 -6.96 -1.14
C TRP A 62 20.67 -7.60 -1.63
N GLY A 63 21.43 -8.28 -0.76
CA GLY A 63 22.76 -8.81 -1.07
C GLY A 63 23.80 -7.71 -1.34
N LEU A 64 23.66 -6.56 -0.68
CA LEU A 64 24.58 -5.42 -0.78
C LEU A 64 25.64 -5.49 0.33
N THR A 65 26.83 -4.98 0.05
CA THR A 65 27.84 -4.75 1.11
C THR A 65 27.47 -3.55 1.97
N ASP A 66 28.12 -3.40 3.13
CA ASP A 66 27.95 -2.23 3.98
C ASP A 66 28.34 -0.95 3.24
N GLU A 67 29.38 -0.96 2.40
CA GLU A 67 29.77 0.20 1.59
C GLU A 67 28.72 0.57 0.55
N GLU A 68 28.15 -0.43 -0.13
CA GLU A 68 27.07 -0.23 -1.11
C GLU A 68 25.81 0.33 -0.43
N MET A 69 25.45 -0.21 0.74
CA MET A 69 24.32 0.29 1.51
C MET A 69 24.55 1.72 2.01
N LEU A 70 25.76 2.04 2.46
CA LEU A 70 26.13 3.39 2.89
C LEU A 70 25.98 4.40 1.75
N ARG A 71 26.46 4.03 0.56
CA ARG A 71 26.27 4.84 -0.65
C ARG A 71 24.80 4.98 -1.01
N ALA A 72 24.03 3.89 -0.98
CA ALA A 72 22.60 3.92 -1.26
C ALA A 72 21.84 4.85 -0.29
N LYS A 73 22.11 4.75 1.01
CA LYS A 73 21.54 5.61 2.04
C LYS A 73 21.86 7.09 1.79
N THR A 74 23.12 7.40 1.48
CA THR A 74 23.55 8.75 1.13
C THR A 74 22.79 9.30 -0.10
N LEU A 75 22.56 8.47 -1.12
CA LEU A 75 21.81 8.86 -2.30
C LEU A 75 20.32 9.09 -2.00
N LEU A 76 19.72 8.24 -1.15
CA LEU A 76 18.32 8.30 -0.75
C LEU A 76 18.01 9.45 0.22
N GLU A 77 18.99 9.87 1.02
CA GLU A 77 18.90 11.05 1.89
C GLU A 77 19.30 12.35 1.17
N GLY A 78 19.99 12.24 0.03
CA GLY A 78 20.47 13.36 -0.77
C GLY A 78 19.44 13.99 -1.73
N PRO A 79 19.90 14.82 -2.68
CA PRO A 79 19.03 15.57 -3.60
C PRO A 79 18.06 14.72 -4.42
N ARG A 80 18.43 13.46 -4.69
CA ARG A 80 17.56 12.52 -5.40
C ARG A 80 16.22 12.29 -4.69
N LYS A 81 16.16 12.40 -3.36
CA LYS A 81 14.93 12.25 -2.59
C LYS A 81 13.81 13.15 -3.12
N ALA A 82 14.13 14.35 -3.59
CA ALA A 82 13.17 15.31 -4.13
C ALA A 82 12.48 14.84 -5.42
N PHE A 83 13.07 13.89 -6.15
CA PHE A 83 12.57 13.37 -7.43
C PHE A 83 12.19 11.89 -7.35
N SER A 84 12.25 11.28 -6.17
CA SER A 84 12.02 9.85 -5.99
C SER A 84 10.64 9.57 -5.44
N VAL A 85 10.09 8.42 -5.80
CA VAL A 85 8.99 7.82 -5.05
C VAL A 85 9.43 7.53 -3.63
N GLU A 86 8.49 7.56 -2.68
CA GLU A 86 8.77 7.47 -1.24
C GLU A 86 9.56 6.20 -0.85
N ASN A 87 9.31 5.08 -1.51
CA ASN A 87 9.89 3.77 -1.19
C ASN A 87 10.87 3.27 -2.26
N LEU A 88 11.63 4.16 -2.90
CA LEU A 88 12.64 3.75 -3.88
C LEU A 88 13.67 2.79 -3.23
N SER A 89 13.91 1.63 -3.83
CA SER A 89 14.82 0.65 -3.25
C SER A 89 16.29 1.12 -3.29
N PRO A 90 17.14 0.68 -2.35
CA PRO A 90 18.56 1.03 -2.35
C PRO A 90 19.28 0.53 -3.61
N ILE A 91 18.86 -0.60 -4.17
CA ILE A 91 19.48 -1.15 -5.37
C ILE A 91 19.13 -0.36 -6.63
N GLU A 92 17.89 0.14 -6.74
CA GLU A 92 17.50 1.05 -7.82
C GLU A 92 18.22 2.39 -7.70
N ALA A 93 18.35 2.91 -6.48
CA ALA A 93 19.13 4.13 -6.23
C ALA A 93 20.57 3.99 -6.71
N LEU A 94 21.23 2.87 -6.39
CA LEU A 94 22.58 2.54 -6.86
C LEU A 94 22.64 2.35 -8.38
N GLY A 95 21.69 1.61 -8.98
CA GLY A 95 21.65 1.38 -10.42
C GLY A 95 21.48 2.65 -11.24
N ILE A 96 20.63 3.57 -10.80
CA ILE A 96 20.40 4.81 -11.54
C ILE A 96 21.60 5.76 -11.40
N HIS A 97 22.27 5.76 -10.24
CA HIS A 97 23.49 6.52 -9.97
C HIS A 97 24.79 5.74 -10.21
N ALA A 98 24.73 4.67 -11.00
CA ALA A 98 25.91 3.88 -11.33
C ALA A 98 26.93 4.71 -12.11
N THR A 99 28.21 4.57 -11.76
CA THR A 99 29.35 5.30 -12.36
C THR A 99 29.88 4.66 -13.63
N SER A 100 29.45 3.43 -13.92
CA SER A 100 29.82 2.68 -15.13
C SER A 100 28.65 1.84 -15.63
N GLU A 101 28.70 1.43 -16.90
CA GLU A 101 27.72 0.50 -17.47
C GLU A 101 27.76 -0.87 -16.79
N ALA A 102 28.94 -1.34 -16.40
CA ALA A 102 29.09 -2.60 -15.68
C ALA A 102 28.41 -2.54 -14.31
N GLU A 103 28.60 -1.45 -13.57
CA GLU A 103 27.91 -1.22 -12.29
C GLU A 103 26.39 -1.12 -12.47
N ARG A 104 25.94 -0.41 -13.51
CA ARG A 104 24.51 -0.27 -13.84
C ARG A 104 23.87 -1.63 -14.11
N ARG A 105 24.54 -2.45 -14.93
CA ARG A 105 24.10 -3.81 -15.26
C ARG A 105 24.05 -4.71 -14.03
N LYS A 106 25.07 -4.67 -13.17
CA LYS A 106 25.10 -5.43 -11.90
C LYS A 106 23.83 -5.20 -11.08
N TYR A 107 23.52 -3.94 -10.77
CA TYR A 107 22.36 -3.62 -9.94
C TYR A 107 21.03 -3.89 -10.64
N ALA A 108 20.93 -3.65 -11.95
CA ALA A 108 19.74 -3.97 -12.73
C ALA A 108 19.43 -5.48 -12.71
N GLU A 109 20.44 -6.33 -12.89
CA GLU A 109 20.27 -7.78 -12.84
C GLU A 109 19.91 -8.28 -11.44
N MET A 110 20.49 -7.71 -10.39
CA MET A 110 20.13 -8.03 -9.02
C MET A 110 18.67 -7.68 -8.74
N PHE A 111 18.20 -6.49 -9.15
CA PHE A 111 16.81 -6.10 -9.03
C PHE A 111 15.89 -7.02 -9.83
N ALA A 112 16.24 -7.33 -11.08
CA ALA A 112 15.45 -8.22 -11.94
C ALA A 112 15.25 -9.60 -11.31
N ARG A 113 16.30 -10.18 -10.71
CA ARG A 113 16.20 -11.47 -9.99
C ARG A 113 15.30 -11.38 -8.77
N ALA A 114 15.43 -10.33 -7.97
CA ALA A 114 14.59 -10.13 -6.78
C ALA A 114 13.11 -9.94 -7.17
N PHE A 115 12.84 -9.11 -8.17
CA PHE A 115 11.49 -8.86 -8.68
C PHE A 115 10.86 -10.12 -9.26
N HIS A 116 11.62 -10.89 -10.07
CA HIS A 116 11.14 -12.17 -10.59
C HIS A 116 10.76 -13.14 -9.47
N ALA A 117 11.58 -13.26 -8.42
CA ALA A 117 11.26 -14.11 -7.28
C ALA A 117 10.00 -13.65 -6.53
N ASP A 118 9.75 -12.34 -6.45
CA ASP A 118 8.54 -11.79 -5.82
C ASP A 118 7.27 -12.07 -6.65
N VAL A 119 7.36 -11.94 -7.98
CA VAL A 119 6.28 -12.31 -8.90
C VAL A 119 5.91 -13.78 -8.73
N GLU A 120 6.90 -14.68 -8.66
CA GLU A 120 6.65 -16.11 -8.45
C GLU A 120 5.91 -16.39 -7.13
N ARG A 121 6.26 -15.69 -6.05
CA ARG A 121 5.53 -15.81 -4.76
C ARG A 121 4.10 -15.29 -4.87
N SER A 122 3.91 -14.17 -5.55
CA SER A 122 2.59 -13.60 -5.78
C SER A 122 1.69 -14.53 -6.59
N LEU A 123 2.23 -15.18 -7.62
CA LEU A 123 1.52 -16.19 -8.42
C LEU A 123 1.21 -17.45 -7.60
N ALA A 124 2.16 -17.93 -6.79
CA ALA A 124 1.92 -19.05 -5.88
C ALA A 124 0.80 -18.74 -4.88
N TRP A 125 0.80 -17.54 -4.29
CA TRP A 125 -0.25 -17.09 -3.40
C TRP A 125 -1.60 -16.96 -4.12
N ASN A 126 -1.63 -16.39 -5.32
CA ASN A 126 -2.87 -16.24 -6.09
C ASN A 126 -3.53 -17.59 -6.40
N ARG A 127 -2.75 -18.62 -6.73
CA ARG A 127 -3.26 -19.99 -6.89
C ARG A 127 -3.90 -20.51 -5.61
N ALA A 128 -3.18 -20.44 -4.49
CA ALA A 128 -3.68 -20.89 -3.20
C ALA A 128 -4.93 -20.11 -2.75
N PHE A 129 -4.97 -18.80 -3.02
CA PHE A 129 -6.12 -17.96 -2.75
C PHE A 129 -7.34 -18.37 -3.58
N THR A 130 -7.14 -18.62 -4.89
CA THR A 130 -8.21 -19.05 -5.80
C THR A 130 -8.79 -20.42 -5.37
N GLU A 131 -7.93 -21.36 -5.00
CA GLU A 131 -8.35 -22.66 -4.45
C GLU A 131 -9.12 -22.50 -3.14
N ALA A 132 -8.67 -21.63 -2.24
CA ALA A 132 -9.35 -21.33 -1.00
C ALA A 132 -10.74 -20.71 -1.26
N MET A 133 -10.85 -19.78 -2.20
CA MET A 133 -12.13 -19.17 -2.58
C MET A 133 -13.12 -20.23 -3.10
N ALA A 134 -12.69 -21.10 -4.01
CA ALA A 134 -13.54 -22.15 -4.56
C ALA A 134 -14.05 -23.13 -3.48
N ARG A 135 -13.21 -23.44 -2.47
CA ARG A 135 -13.58 -24.33 -1.37
C ARG A 135 -14.51 -23.68 -0.35
N LEU A 136 -14.26 -22.42 0.00
CA LEU A 136 -15.02 -21.70 1.03
C LEU A 136 -16.35 -21.16 0.49
N TYR A 137 -16.43 -20.83 -0.79
CA TYR A 137 -17.60 -20.21 -1.43
C TYR A 137 -17.97 -20.92 -2.75
N PRO A 138 -18.30 -22.23 -2.73
CA PRO A 138 -18.47 -23.02 -3.95
C PRO A 138 -19.69 -22.64 -4.80
N ASN A 139 -20.70 -21.98 -4.21
CA ASN A 139 -21.95 -21.61 -4.88
C ASN A 139 -22.07 -20.11 -5.14
N GLU A 140 -21.01 -19.33 -4.90
CA GLU A 140 -21.01 -17.91 -5.18
C GLU A 140 -20.50 -17.68 -6.61
N PRO A 141 -21.34 -17.15 -7.52
CA PRO A 141 -20.94 -16.95 -8.90
C PRO A 141 -19.87 -15.86 -8.98
N VAL A 142 -18.72 -16.17 -9.60
CA VAL A 142 -17.61 -15.22 -9.83
C VAL A 142 -18.08 -14.00 -10.63
N VAL A 143 -19.03 -14.20 -11.55
CA VAL A 143 -19.69 -13.15 -12.32
C VAL A 143 -21.20 -13.29 -12.19
N ASN A 144 -21.85 -12.23 -11.72
CA ASN A 144 -23.31 -12.19 -11.66
C ASN A 144 -23.92 -11.63 -12.95
N PHE A 145 -24.23 -12.52 -13.90
CA PHE A 145 -24.83 -12.15 -15.17
C PHE A 145 -26.28 -11.62 -15.08
N SER A 146 -26.96 -11.82 -13.95
CA SER A 146 -28.34 -11.32 -13.78
C SER A 146 -28.43 -9.80 -13.63
N GLN A 147 -27.30 -9.14 -13.36
CA GLN A 147 -27.21 -7.68 -13.25
C GLN A 147 -26.68 -7.01 -14.52
N ILE A 148 -26.36 -7.78 -15.56
CA ILE A 148 -25.83 -7.28 -16.82
C ILE A 148 -26.99 -7.23 -17.83
N PRO A 149 -27.27 -6.07 -18.46
CA PRO A 149 -28.30 -6.00 -19.49
C PRO A 149 -27.94 -6.91 -20.68
N PRO A 150 -28.90 -7.64 -21.27
CA PRO A 150 -28.62 -8.53 -22.39
C PRO A 150 -27.99 -7.81 -23.59
N VAL A 151 -26.95 -8.41 -24.17
CA VAL A 151 -26.21 -7.82 -25.31
C VAL A 151 -26.54 -8.57 -26.61
N PRO A 152 -26.71 -7.89 -27.76
CA PRO A 152 -26.88 -8.55 -29.06
C PRO A 152 -25.67 -9.44 -29.40
N ALA A 153 -25.88 -10.75 -29.51
CA ALA A 153 -24.84 -11.73 -29.86
C ALA A 153 -25.44 -13.01 -30.42
N THR A 154 -24.63 -13.85 -31.07
CA THR A 154 -25.06 -15.20 -31.46
C THR A 154 -24.97 -16.15 -30.28
N VAL A 155 -25.81 -17.20 -30.24
CA VAL A 155 -25.69 -18.27 -29.25
C VAL A 155 -24.33 -18.95 -29.30
N GLY A 156 -23.73 -19.08 -30.49
CA GLY A 156 -22.38 -19.61 -30.66
C GLY A 156 -21.32 -18.75 -29.98
N ALA A 157 -21.45 -17.41 -30.02
CA ALA A 157 -20.54 -16.51 -29.32
C ALA A 157 -20.72 -16.56 -27.79
N ALA A 158 -21.94 -16.78 -27.30
CA ALA A 158 -22.18 -16.97 -25.87
C ALA A 158 -21.59 -18.29 -25.36
N ASP A 159 -21.78 -19.38 -26.10
CA ASP A 159 -21.27 -20.70 -25.73
C ASP A 159 -19.74 -20.74 -25.74
N THR A 160 -19.07 -20.09 -26.71
CA THR A 160 -17.60 -20.03 -26.77
C THR A 160 -16.98 -19.23 -25.62
N LEU A 161 -17.69 -18.23 -25.10
CA LEU A 161 -17.23 -17.38 -23.99
C LEU A 161 -17.75 -17.86 -22.64
N ASN A 162 -18.44 -19.01 -22.59
CA ASN A 162 -19.08 -19.55 -21.39
C ASN A 162 -20.02 -18.53 -20.69
N VAL A 163 -20.69 -17.72 -21.50
CA VAL A 163 -21.68 -16.73 -21.07
C VAL A 163 -23.07 -17.39 -21.11
N PRO A 164 -23.90 -17.24 -20.07
CA PRO A 164 -25.24 -17.79 -20.08
C PRO A 164 -26.06 -17.16 -21.21
N ARG A 165 -26.81 -17.98 -21.97
CA ARG A 165 -27.65 -17.50 -23.09
C ARG A 165 -28.72 -16.49 -22.66
N THR A 166 -29.08 -16.46 -21.38
CA THR A 166 -29.96 -15.44 -20.79
C THR A 166 -29.36 -14.03 -20.78
N ALA A 167 -28.03 -13.91 -20.96
CA ALA A 167 -27.31 -12.64 -21.01
C ALA A 167 -27.16 -12.09 -22.44
N ILE A 168 -27.75 -12.73 -23.45
CA ILE A 168 -27.69 -12.27 -24.84
C ILE A 168 -29.07 -12.10 -25.48
N ILE A 169 -29.12 -11.22 -26.48
CA ILE A 169 -30.23 -11.10 -27.43
C ILE A 169 -29.76 -11.79 -28.71
N GLU A 170 -30.35 -12.94 -29.06
CA GLU A 170 -29.92 -13.71 -30.22
C GLU A 170 -30.01 -12.86 -31.49
N THR A 171 -28.85 -12.63 -32.12
CA THR A 171 -28.76 -12.01 -33.44
C THR A 171 -28.28 -13.08 -34.41
N PRO A 172 -29.11 -13.56 -35.35
CA PRO A 172 -28.72 -14.60 -36.30
C PRO A 172 -27.53 -14.15 -37.15
N ALA A 173 -26.59 -15.05 -37.41
CA ALA A 173 -25.55 -14.80 -38.39
C ALA A 173 -26.18 -14.55 -39.78
N PRO A 174 -25.61 -13.67 -40.63
CA PRO A 174 -26.12 -13.45 -41.97
C PRO A 174 -26.24 -14.77 -42.74
N GLY A 175 -27.45 -15.11 -43.20
CA GLY A 175 -27.74 -16.35 -43.92
C GLY A 175 -28.22 -17.53 -43.06
N TYR A 176 -28.42 -17.35 -41.75
CA TYR A 176 -29.01 -18.36 -40.88
C TYR A 176 -30.47 -18.01 -40.53
N THR A 177 -31.42 -18.83 -41.01
CA THR A 177 -32.83 -18.76 -40.58
C THR A 177 -32.99 -19.71 -39.38
N PRO A 178 -33.34 -19.22 -38.18
CA PRO A 178 -33.57 -20.10 -37.05
C PRO A 178 -34.71 -21.06 -37.37
N LEU A 179 -34.52 -22.36 -37.10
CA LEU A 179 -35.61 -23.32 -37.14
C LEU A 179 -36.56 -22.95 -35.99
N THR A 180 -37.76 -22.48 -36.33
CA THR A 180 -38.81 -22.20 -35.36
C THR A 180 -39.03 -23.45 -34.51
N GLN A 181 -38.57 -23.44 -33.25
CA GLN A 181 -39.00 -24.46 -32.30
C GLN A 181 -40.47 -24.22 -32.04
N SER A 182 -41.33 -25.01 -32.69
CA SER A 182 -42.75 -25.07 -32.41
C SER A 182 -42.94 -25.39 -30.92
N VAL A 183 -43.41 -24.41 -30.16
CA VAL A 183 -43.94 -24.65 -28.82
C VAL A 183 -45.14 -25.57 -29.00
N PRO A 184 -45.17 -26.80 -28.41
CA PRO A 184 -46.34 -27.64 -28.53
C PRO A 184 -47.50 -26.92 -27.86
N ALA A 185 -48.60 -26.73 -28.60
CA ALA A 185 -49.84 -26.21 -28.07
C ALA A 185 -50.25 -27.08 -26.88
N GLN A 186 -50.27 -26.48 -25.69
CA GLN A 186 -50.88 -27.06 -24.50
C GLN A 186 -52.33 -27.41 -24.86
N GLY A 187 -52.61 -28.70 -25.03
CA GLY A 187 -53.95 -29.22 -25.27
C GLY A 187 -54.85 -28.81 -24.11
N SER A 188 -55.84 -27.97 -24.40
CA SER A 188 -56.95 -27.73 -23.48
C SER A 188 -57.85 -28.96 -23.48
N ALA A 189 -57.78 -29.75 -22.41
CA ALA A 189 -58.76 -30.77 -22.12
C ALA A 189 -60.04 -30.10 -21.59
N LYS A 190 -61.16 -30.31 -22.28
CA LYS A 190 -62.48 -30.34 -21.67
C LYS A 190 -63.36 -31.35 -22.41
#